data_AF-A0A915LBV2-F1
#
_entry.id   AF-A0A915LBV2-F1
#
_cell.length_a   1.000
_cell.length_b   1.000
_cell.length_c   1.000
_cell.angle_alpha   90.00
_cell.angle_beta   90.00
_cell.angle_gamma   90.00
#
_symmetry.space_group_name_H-M   'P 1'
#
loop_
_entity.id
_entity.type
_entity.pdbx_description
1 polymer ?
#
loop_
_entity_poly.entity_id
_entity_poly.type
_entity_poly.pdbx_seq_one_letter_code
_entity_poly.pdbx_strand_id
1 'polypeptide(L)'
;MAIVPGGCTKYIQAPDVCWNKQNISEFYDKLLSTGEKELTKGGQMKVPNFDTVLCWIKDAWDSLSPDMIKKSFKIYGVNNINGSEDALIKCFQPGQDCGDGCKMLEKIINKLKPEILDVEDGEEDENNIGSKKDEDDE
;
A
#
# COMPACT_ATOMS: atom_id res chain seq x y z
N MET A 1 -0.86 15.19 9.36
CA MET A 1 -1.06 15.06 7.90
C MET A 1 0.23 15.46 7.21
N ALA A 2 0.88 14.55 6.49
CA ALA A 2 2.12 14.85 5.77
C ALA A 2 1.80 15.29 4.33
N ILE A 3 2.39 16.40 3.88
CA ILE A 3 2.26 16.85 2.48
C ILE A 3 3.34 16.13 1.67
N VAL A 4 2.93 15.37 0.66
CA VAL A 4 3.85 14.68 -0.26
C VAL A 4 4.10 15.57 -1.48
N PRO A 5 5.35 15.97 -1.77
CA PRO A 5 5.65 16.73 -2.97
C PRO A 5 5.29 15.95 -4.24
N GLY A 6 4.94 16.68 -5.30
CA GLY A 6 4.66 16.08 -6.60
C GLY A 6 5.83 15.21 -7.08
N GLY A 7 5.53 14.00 -7.57
CA GLY A 7 6.54 13.05 -8.03
C GLY A 7 7.19 12.19 -6.94
N CYS A 8 6.90 12.43 -5.65
CA CYS A 8 7.43 11.64 -4.55
C CYS A 8 6.57 10.42 -4.19
N THR A 9 5.31 10.34 -4.65
CA THR A 9 4.41 9.20 -4.48
C THR A 9 5.08 7.85 -4.78
N LYS A 10 5.87 7.80 -5.87
CA LYS A 10 6.60 6.60 -6.30
C LYS A 10 7.66 6.09 -5.32
N TYR A 11 8.01 6.87 -4.30
CA TYR A 11 9.03 6.50 -3.30
C TYR A 11 8.44 6.14 -1.93
N ILE A 12 7.24 6.62 -1.60
CA ILE A 12 6.71 6.49 -0.23
C ILE A 12 5.30 5.90 -0.16
N GLN A 13 4.59 5.80 -1.29
CA GLN A 13 3.22 5.26 -1.31
C GLN A 13 3.22 3.84 -1.90
N ALA A 14 3.46 2.87 -1.03
CA ALA A 14 3.37 1.44 -1.37
C ALA A 14 2.10 1.07 -2.15
N PRO A 15 0.89 1.57 -1.80
CA PRO A 15 -0.31 1.32 -2.60
C PRO A 15 -0.16 1.69 -4.06
N ASP A 16 0.24 2.93 -4.36
CA ASP A 16 0.24 3.46 -5.73
C ASP A 16 1.20 2.70 -6.65
N VAL A 17 2.29 2.19 -6.09
CA VAL A 17 3.34 1.50 -6.85
C VAL A 17 3.13 0.00 -6.92
N CYS A 18 2.63 -0.64 -5.85
CA CYS A 18 2.59 -2.10 -5.78
C CYS A 18 1.25 -2.69 -6.18
N TRP A 19 0.11 -2.06 -5.84
CA TRP A 19 -1.18 -2.75 -5.93
C TRP A 19 -2.38 -1.88 -6.35
N ASN A 20 -2.30 -0.55 -6.34
CA ASN A 20 -3.37 0.36 -6.76
C ASN A 20 -3.78 0.20 -8.24
N LYS A 21 -2.86 -0.26 -9.08
CA LYS A 21 -3.07 -0.37 -10.55
C LYS A 21 -3.10 -1.80 -11.05
N GLN A 22 -3.10 -2.79 -10.15
CA GLN A 22 -2.95 -4.18 -10.59
C GLN A 22 -4.24 -4.67 -11.27
N ASN A 23 -4.03 -5.31 -12.41
CA ASN A 23 -4.85 -6.31 -13.08
C ASN A 23 -6.14 -5.90 -13.79
N ILE A 24 -6.73 -4.71 -13.59
CA ILE A 24 -7.92 -4.33 -14.39
C ILE A 24 -7.57 -4.19 -15.88
N SER A 25 -6.40 -3.65 -16.21
CA SER A 25 -5.93 -3.58 -17.60
C SER A 25 -5.69 -4.97 -18.20
N GLU A 26 -5.18 -5.92 -17.41
CA GLU A 26 -4.96 -7.29 -17.88
C GLU A 26 -6.28 -8.01 -18.17
N PHE A 27 -7.31 -7.81 -17.34
CA PHE A 27 -8.66 -8.32 -17.62
C PHE A 27 -9.22 -7.72 -18.91
N TYR A 28 -8.97 -6.43 -19.15
CA TYR A 28 -9.37 -5.77 -20.40
C TYR A 28 -8.59 -6.30 -21.62
N ASP A 29 -7.27 -6.44 -21.52
CA ASP A 29 -6.44 -7.00 -22.60
C ASP A 29 -6.81 -8.46 -22.89
N LYS A 30 -7.16 -9.23 -21.86
CA LYS A 30 -7.71 -10.57 -22.00
C LYS A 30 -9.03 -10.54 -22.77
N LEU A 31 -9.96 -9.65 -22.43
CA LEU A 31 -11.20 -9.46 -23.20
C LEU A 31 -10.92 -9.08 -24.67
N LEU A 32 -9.90 -8.24 -24.91
CA LEU A 32 -9.47 -7.89 -26.26
C LEU A 32 -8.89 -9.10 -27.02
N SER A 33 -8.38 -10.13 -26.34
CA SER A 33 -7.73 -11.28 -26.98
C SER A 33 -8.62 -12.53 -27.09
N THR A 34 -9.57 -12.77 -26.18
CA THR A 34 -10.41 -13.99 -26.15
C THR A 34 -11.49 -14.03 -27.25
N GLY A 35 -11.75 -12.94 -27.96
CA GLY A 35 -12.64 -12.94 -29.14
C GLY A 35 -14.14 -13.00 -28.84
N GLU A 36 -14.56 -13.22 -27.58
CA GLU A 36 -15.92 -13.04 -27.07
C GLU A 36 -16.29 -11.55 -27.00
N LYS A 37 -16.34 -10.91 -28.16
CA LYS A 37 -16.58 -9.48 -28.28
C LYS A 37 -18.00 -9.27 -28.76
N GLU A 38 -18.82 -8.68 -27.91
CA GLU A 38 -20.07 -8.09 -28.38
C GLU A 38 -19.75 -6.87 -29.24
N LEU A 39 -20.22 -6.88 -30.49
CA LEU A 39 -20.12 -5.72 -31.36
C LEU A 39 -21.41 -4.91 -31.27
N THR A 40 -21.26 -3.60 -31.22
CA THR A 40 -22.37 -2.67 -31.45
C THR A 40 -22.89 -2.84 -32.88
N LYS A 41 -24.11 -2.35 -33.15
CA LYS A 41 -24.67 -2.36 -34.51
C LYS A 41 -23.77 -1.67 -35.55
N GLY A 42 -22.88 -0.78 -35.11
CA GLY A 42 -21.88 -0.10 -35.95
C GLY A 42 -20.54 -0.83 -36.09
N GLY A 43 -20.42 -2.08 -35.59
CA GLY A 43 -19.20 -2.88 -35.69
C GLY A 43 -18.08 -2.49 -34.71
N GLN A 44 -18.33 -1.53 -33.80
CA GLN A 44 -17.40 -1.21 -32.71
C GLN A 44 -17.54 -2.21 -31.57
N MET A 45 -16.44 -2.50 -30.87
CA MET A 45 -16.48 -3.30 -29.65
C MET A 45 -17.33 -2.62 -28.59
N LYS A 46 -18.26 -3.36 -28.01
CA LYS A 46 -19.08 -2.88 -26.91
C LYS A 46 -18.24 -2.80 -25.64
N VAL A 47 -18.44 -1.73 -24.89
CA VAL A 47 -17.82 -1.56 -23.56
C VAL A 47 -18.32 -2.70 -22.65
N PRO A 48 -17.45 -3.28 -21.80
CA PRO A 48 -17.88 -4.24 -20.79
C PRO A 48 -19.03 -3.68 -19.96
N ASN A 49 -19.99 -4.53 -19.60
CA ASN A 49 -21.04 -4.10 -18.68
C ASN A 49 -20.46 -3.85 -17.27
N PHE A 50 -21.23 -3.15 -16.44
CA PHE A 50 -20.77 -2.76 -15.10
C PHE A 50 -20.48 -3.98 -14.21
N ASP A 51 -21.29 -5.03 -14.28
CA ASP A 51 -21.11 -6.25 -13.48
C ASP A 51 -19.79 -6.96 -13.82
N THR A 52 -19.42 -7.00 -15.10
CA THR A 52 -18.12 -7.53 -15.54
C THR A 52 -16.96 -6.75 -14.95
N VAL A 53 -17.04 -5.41 -14.95
CA VAL A 53 -16.00 -4.55 -14.35
C VAL A 53 -15.94 -4.75 -12.84
N LEU A 54 -17.07 -4.89 -12.15
CA LEU A 54 -17.10 -5.17 -10.71
C LEU A 54 -16.45 -6.52 -10.37
N CYS A 55 -16.71 -7.56 -11.16
CA CYS A 55 -16.03 -8.85 -11.00
C CYS A 55 -14.51 -8.70 -11.18
N TRP A 56 -14.05 -7.95 -12.18
CA TRP A 56 -12.62 -7.69 -12.37
C TRP A 56 -11.98 -6.96 -11.20
N ILE A 57 -12.67 -5.96 -10.64
CA ILE A 57 -12.20 -5.25 -9.44
C ILE A 57 -12.07 -6.24 -8.28
N LYS A 58 -13.12 -7.01 -8.00
CA LYS A 58 -13.12 -8.02 -6.93
C LYS A 58 -11.97 -9.02 -7.12
N ASP A 59 -11.86 -9.61 -8.30
CA ASP A 59 -10.84 -10.62 -8.61
C ASP A 59 -9.43 -10.02 -8.56
N ALA A 60 -9.24 -8.76 -8.97
CA ALA A 60 -7.96 -8.06 -8.83
C ALA A 60 -7.57 -7.91 -7.35
N TRP A 61 -8.50 -7.52 -6.47
CA TRP A 61 -8.25 -7.43 -5.03
C TRP A 61 -7.99 -8.79 -4.39
N ASP A 62 -8.77 -9.82 -4.77
CA ASP A 62 -8.60 -11.19 -4.26
C ASP A 62 -7.24 -11.81 -4.70
N SER A 63 -6.67 -11.34 -5.82
CA SER A 63 -5.37 -11.81 -6.30
C SER A 63 -4.17 -11.28 -5.49
N LEU A 64 -4.37 -10.25 -4.67
CA LEU A 64 -3.29 -9.64 -3.89
C LEU A 64 -2.91 -10.56 -2.72
N SER A 65 -1.66 -11.03 -2.69
CA SER A 65 -1.20 -11.81 -1.55
C SER A 65 -0.93 -10.91 -0.32
N PRO A 66 -1.30 -11.34 0.90
CA PRO A 66 -0.96 -10.62 2.12
C PRO A 66 0.54 -10.35 2.28
N ASP A 67 1.38 -11.28 1.82
CA ASP A 67 2.84 -11.14 1.86
C ASP A 67 3.34 -10.06 0.91
N MET A 68 2.73 -9.91 -0.27
CA MET A 68 3.04 -8.82 -1.19
C MET A 68 2.72 -7.46 -0.56
N ILE A 69 1.57 -7.33 0.10
CA ILE A 69 1.18 -6.10 0.79
C ILE A 69 2.16 -5.78 1.91
N LYS A 70 2.45 -6.74 2.81
CA LYS A 70 3.42 -6.56 3.90
C LYS A 70 4.80 -6.17 3.39
N LYS A 71 5.28 -6.82 2.34
CA LYS A 71 6.58 -6.52 1.72
C LYS A 71 6.59 -5.10 1.13
N SER A 72 5.48 -4.66 0.53
CA SER A 72 5.39 -3.31 -0.03
C SER A 72 5.62 -2.24 1.03
N PHE A 73 5.04 -2.37 2.23
CA PHE A 73 5.26 -1.39 3.30
C PHE A 73 6.73 -1.24 3.68
N LYS A 74 7.46 -2.35 3.82
CA LYS A 74 8.90 -2.33 4.12
C LYS A 74 9.72 -1.64 3.03
N ILE A 75 9.42 -1.94 1.76
CA ILE A 75 10.13 -1.40 0.59
C ILE A 75 9.95 0.11 0.44
N TYR A 76 8.81 0.65 0.86
CA TYR A 76 8.49 2.08 0.73
C TYR A 76 8.56 2.85 2.07
N GLY A 77 9.32 2.32 3.05
CA GLY A 77 9.65 3.04 4.28
C GLY A 77 8.52 3.14 5.30
N VAL A 78 7.46 2.33 5.14
CA VAL A 78 6.43 2.12 6.18
C VAL A 78 6.87 0.90 7.00
N ASN A 79 8.00 1.05 7.69
CA ASN A 79 8.69 -0.01 8.42
C ASN A 79 8.82 0.35 9.92
N ASN A 80 9.63 -0.41 10.66
CA ASN A 80 9.81 -0.21 12.09
C ASN A 80 10.50 1.12 12.42
N ILE A 81 10.05 1.81 13.48
CA ILE A 81 10.52 3.15 13.89
C ILE A 81 12.02 3.19 14.25
N ASN A 82 12.58 2.05 14.63
CA ASN A 82 13.99 1.93 15.01
C ASN A 82 14.95 1.91 13.80
N GLY A 83 14.44 1.94 12.57
CA GLY A 83 15.23 1.98 11.34
C GLY A 83 15.94 0.66 11.00
N SER A 84 15.65 -0.46 11.71
CA SER A 84 16.32 -1.74 11.46
C SER A 84 16.09 -2.30 10.06
N GLU A 85 15.05 -1.82 9.38
CA GLU A 85 14.64 -2.24 8.04
C GLU A 85 14.89 -1.16 6.97
N ASP A 86 15.60 -0.07 7.28
CA ASP A 86 15.83 1.03 6.32
C ASP A 86 16.67 0.59 5.12
N ALA A 87 17.49 -0.44 5.31
CA ALA A 87 18.23 -1.09 4.23
C ALA A 87 17.32 -1.77 3.19
N LEU A 88 16.02 -1.96 3.46
CA LEU A 88 15.05 -2.51 2.52
C LEU A 88 14.38 -1.44 1.66
N ILE A 89 14.55 -0.16 1.98
CA ILE A 89 13.90 0.94 1.28
C ILE A 89 14.42 1.02 -0.15
N LYS A 90 13.50 0.98 -1.13
CA LYS A 90 13.83 0.88 -2.55
C LYS A 90 14.67 2.06 -3.03
N CYS A 91 14.26 3.28 -2.71
CA CYS A 91 14.96 4.47 -3.21
C CYS A 91 16.36 4.62 -2.60
N PHE A 92 16.66 3.93 -1.49
CA PHE A 92 17.98 3.94 -0.84
C PHE A 92 18.96 2.91 -1.42
N GLN A 93 18.50 2.00 -2.29
CA GLN A 93 19.38 1.01 -2.89
C GLN A 93 20.43 1.67 -3.82
N PRO A 94 21.63 1.07 -3.97
CA PRO A 94 22.65 1.57 -4.88
C PRO A 94 22.12 1.75 -6.31
N GLY A 95 22.39 2.91 -6.92
CA GLY A 95 21.95 3.23 -8.28
C GLY A 95 20.48 3.66 -8.40
N GLN A 96 19.76 3.84 -7.29
CA GLN A 96 18.44 4.47 -7.27
C GLN A 96 18.54 5.97 -6.96
N ASP A 97 17.43 6.69 -7.15
CA ASP A 97 17.33 8.15 -7.04
C ASP A 97 17.81 8.71 -5.69
N CYS A 98 17.78 7.90 -4.62
CA CYS A 98 18.18 8.29 -3.26
C CYS A 98 19.24 7.36 -2.67
N GLY A 99 20.22 6.88 -3.46
CA GLY A 99 21.20 5.87 -3.02
C GLY A 99 22.05 6.24 -1.79
N ASP A 100 22.19 7.53 -1.45
CA ASP A 100 22.84 7.98 -0.20
C ASP A 100 21.85 8.23 0.95
N GLY A 101 20.57 7.89 0.75
CA GLY A 101 19.47 8.20 1.65
C GLY A 101 19.62 7.60 3.05
N CYS A 102 20.08 6.35 3.18
CA CYS A 102 20.36 5.75 4.50
C CYS A 102 21.37 6.60 5.31
N LYS A 103 22.48 7.01 4.68
CA LYS A 103 23.50 7.83 5.35
C LYS A 103 22.97 9.20 5.75
N MET A 104 22.10 9.79 4.93
CA MET A 104 21.47 11.07 5.24
C MET A 104 20.48 10.93 6.41
N LEU A 105 19.67 9.88 6.40
CA LEU A 105 18.71 9.57 7.45
C LEU A 105 19.42 9.35 8.79
N GLU A 106 20.47 8.54 8.82
CA GLU A 106 21.29 8.31 10.03
C GLU A 106 21.87 9.62 10.59
N LYS A 107 22.37 10.50 9.72
CA LYS A 107 22.90 11.81 10.14
C LYS A 107 21.82 12.69 10.77
N ILE A 108 20.63 12.71 10.18
CA ILE A 108 19.48 13.47 10.68
C ILE A 108 19.02 12.90 12.01
N ILE A 109 18.83 11.57 12.11
CA ILE A 109 18.43 10.90 13.35
C ILE A 109 19.44 11.19 14.47
N ASN A 110 20.75 11.06 14.21
CA ASN A 110 21.76 11.35 15.23
C ASN A 110 21.81 12.82 15.64
N LYS A 111 21.46 13.74 14.74
CA LYS A 111 21.33 15.17 15.05
C LYS A 111 20.07 15.46 15.89
N LEU A 112 18.98 14.73 15.65
CA LEU A 112 17.68 14.91 16.32
C LEU A 112 17.52 14.08 17.61
N LYS A 113 18.36 13.05 17.84
CA LYS A 113 18.40 12.26 19.08
C LYS A 113 18.28 13.06 20.39
N PRO A 114 18.93 14.23 20.57
CA PRO A 114 18.75 15.02 21.79
C PRO A 114 17.37 15.66 21.95
N GLU A 115 16.51 15.70 20.92
CA GLU A 115 15.16 16.30 20.95
C GLU A 115 14.02 15.26 21.00
N ILE A 116 14.29 13.97 20.73
CA ILE A 116 13.26 12.90 20.65
C ILE A 116 13.01 12.20 22.00
N LEU A 117 13.93 12.32 22.96
CA LEU A 117 13.86 11.64 24.26
C LEU A 117 12.78 12.17 25.23
N ASP A 118 12.04 13.23 24.87
CA ASP A 118 10.99 13.84 25.71
C ASP A 118 9.56 13.35 25.37
N VAL A 119 9.39 12.40 24.44
CA VAL A 119 8.09 11.76 24.19
C VAL A 119 8.03 10.47 24.98
N GLU A 120 7.67 10.57 26.26
CA GLU A 120 7.38 9.41 27.10
C GLU A 120 6.24 8.60 26.49
N ASP A 121 6.46 7.29 26.42
CA ASP A 121 5.55 6.25 25.97
C ASP A 121 4.32 6.25 26.89
N GLY A 122 3.19 6.79 26.41
CA GLY A 122 1.91 6.57 27.05
C GLY A 122 1.46 5.14 26.75
N GLU A 123 1.74 4.21 27.65
CA GLU A 123 1.18 2.86 27.59
C GLU A 123 -0.36 2.95 27.49
N GLU A 124 -0.91 2.61 26.32
CA GLU A 124 -2.35 2.36 26.19
C GLU A 124 -2.66 1.00 26.83
N ASP A 125 -3.13 1.02 28.07
CA ASP A 125 -3.69 -0.13 28.77
C ASP A 125 -4.88 -0.72 27.97
N GLU A 126 -4.64 -1.74 27.15
CA GLU A 126 -5.69 -2.49 26.43
C GLU A 126 -6.58 -3.38 27.34
N ASN A 127 -6.55 -3.21 28.67
CA ASN A 127 -7.25 -4.07 29.61
C ASN A 127 -8.43 -3.39 30.30
N ASN A 128 -9.39 -2.81 29.57
CA ASN A 128 -10.74 -2.63 30.14
C ASN A 128 -11.85 -2.34 29.11
N ILE A 129 -12.35 -3.36 28.39
CA ILE A 129 -13.77 -3.38 28.02
C ILE A 129 -14.34 -4.74 28.40
N GLY A 130 -15.02 -4.72 29.54
CA GLY A 130 -15.61 -5.87 30.19
C GLY A 130 -16.64 -6.59 29.32
N SER A 131 -16.63 -7.92 29.46
CA SER A 131 -17.75 -8.78 29.14
C SER A 131 -18.97 -8.35 29.95
N LYS A 132 -19.90 -7.61 29.34
CA LYS A 132 -21.29 -7.63 29.80
C LYS A 132 -21.88 -8.95 29.32
N LYS A 133 -22.04 -9.87 30.26
CA LYS A 133 -22.98 -10.98 30.12
C LYS A 133 -24.38 -10.38 30.11
N ASP A 134 -25.14 -10.72 29.09
CA ASP A 134 -26.59 -10.59 29.09
C ASP A 134 -27.13 -11.52 30.19
N GLU A 135 -27.82 -10.94 31.17
CA GLU A 135 -28.75 -11.66 32.04
C GLU A 135 -30.14 -11.12 31.72
N ASP A 136 -30.89 -11.92 30.96
CA ASP A 136 -32.33 -11.90 30.86
C ASP A 136 -32.97 -12.45 32.16
N ASP A 137 -34.26 -12.14 32.34
CA ASP A 137 -35.26 -12.73 33.25
C ASP A 137 -35.46 -12.08 34.64
N GLU A 138 -36.42 -11.15 34.76
CA GLU A 138 -37.83 -11.41 35.20
C GLU A 138 -38.70 -10.15 35.17
#